data_AF-A0A6G7ZXW2-F1
#
_entry.id   AF-A0A6G7ZXW2-F1
#
_cell.length_a   1.000
_cell.length_b   1.000
_cell.length_c   1.000
_cell.angle_alpha   90.00
_cell.angle_beta   90.00
_cell.angle_gamma   90.00
#
_symmetry.space_group_name_H-M   'P 1'
#
loop_
_entity.id
_entity.type
_entity.pdbx_description
1 polymer ?
#
loop_
_entity_poly.entity_id
_entity_poly.type
_entity_poly.pdbx_seq_one_letter_code
_entity_poly.pdbx_strand_id
1 'polypeptide(L)'
;MDEIDEILPSGDEEYYFKFRNRCFSVVRYPDEEEYVFYAYPRWRRDLLTLKTIFERSQNQPDAVSVSVEGEMAKTLFVQLKDRFLGLDELIKDLGVG
;
A
#
# COMPACT_ATOMS: atom_id res chain seq x y z
N MET A 1 -13.27 12.52 5.14
CA MET A 1 -12.68 11.18 5.03
C MET A 1 -12.25 11.11 3.60
N ASP A 2 -11.01 11.49 3.37
CA ASP A 2 -10.51 11.77 2.04
C ASP A 2 -9.06 11.30 2.03
N GLU A 3 -8.51 11.08 0.83
CA GLU A 3 -7.08 11.00 0.55
C GLU A 3 -6.49 9.62 0.31
N ILE A 4 -7.22 8.51 0.10
CA ILE A 4 -6.69 7.50 -0.85
C ILE A 4 -7.23 7.83 -2.23
N ASP A 5 -6.36 8.30 -3.11
CA ASP A 5 -6.72 8.86 -4.40
C ASP A 5 -6.82 7.79 -5.50
N GLU A 6 -6.04 6.72 -5.36
CA GLU A 6 -5.88 5.67 -6.38
C GLU A 6 -5.40 4.38 -5.69
N ILE A 7 -5.89 3.21 -6.12
CA ILE A 7 -5.38 1.90 -5.70
C ILE A 7 -5.21 1.04 -6.95
N LEU A 8 -4.11 0.30 -7.04
CA LEU A 8 -3.79 -0.62 -8.13
C LEU A 8 -3.26 -1.94 -7.56
N PRO A 9 -4.00 -3.05 -7.68
CA PRO A 9 -3.52 -4.37 -7.27
C PRO A 9 -2.42 -4.88 -8.21
N SER A 10 -1.50 -5.66 -7.65
CA SER A 10 -0.39 -6.31 -8.35
C SER A 10 -0.28 -7.76 -7.87
N GLY A 11 -1.08 -8.64 -8.47
CA GLY A 11 -1.23 -10.00 -7.97
C GLY A 11 -1.98 -10.06 -6.63
N ASP A 12 -1.86 -11.19 -5.93
CA ASP A 12 -2.60 -11.46 -4.69
C ASP A 12 -1.91 -10.93 -3.42
N GLU A 13 -0.64 -10.53 -3.55
CA GLU A 13 0.26 -10.23 -2.44
C GLU A 13 0.72 -8.78 -2.41
N GLU A 14 0.45 -7.98 -3.44
CA GLU A 14 0.91 -6.59 -3.51
C GLU A 14 -0.19 -5.62 -3.96
N TYR A 15 -0.25 -4.46 -3.30
CA TYR A 15 -1.13 -3.36 -3.66
C TYR A 15 -0.33 -2.06 -3.72
N TYR A 16 -0.53 -1.29 -4.78
CA TYR A 16 -0.05 0.09 -4.90
C TYR A 16 -1.19 1.04 -4.57
N PHE A 17 -0.92 2.15 -3.90
CA PHE A 17 -1.93 3.16 -3.63
C PHE A 17 -1.36 4.57 -3.54
N LYS A 18 -2.19 5.57 -3.82
CA LYS A 18 -1.87 6.98 -3.58
C LYS A 18 -2.57 7.46 -2.33
N PHE A 19 -1.81 8.05 -1.41
CA PHE A 19 -2.37 8.78 -0.28
C PHE A 19 -1.83 10.21 -0.21
N ARG A 20 -2.70 11.22 -0.19
CA ARG A 20 -2.30 12.65 -0.21
C ARG A 20 -1.32 12.99 -1.35
N ASN A 21 -1.56 12.49 -2.56
CA ASN A 21 -0.65 12.66 -3.71
C ASN A 21 0.79 12.11 -3.48
N ARG A 22 0.93 11.12 -2.58
CA ARG A 22 2.16 10.34 -2.39
C ARG A 22 1.88 8.89 -2.74
N CYS A 23 2.86 8.21 -3.32
CA CYS A 23 2.70 6.83 -3.76
C CYS A 23 3.27 5.86 -2.74
N PHE A 24 2.57 4.76 -2.55
CA PHE A 24 2.89 3.70 -1.62
C PHE A 24 2.66 2.34 -2.28
N SER A 25 3.28 1.30 -1.72
CA SER A 25 2.84 -0.08 -1.92
C SER A 25 2.87 -0.83 -0.60
N VAL A 26 2.08 -1.88 -0.53
CA VAL A 26 2.15 -2.88 0.54
C VAL A 26 2.33 -4.25 -0.10
N VAL A 27 3.26 -5.02 0.45
CA VAL A 27 3.52 -6.41 0.05
C VAL A 27 3.26 -7.30 1.26
N ARG A 28 2.54 -8.40 1.07
CA ARG A 28 2.34 -9.47 2.05
C ARG A 28 3.34 -10.59 1.77
N TYR A 29 4.10 -10.96 2.80
CA TYR A 29 4.96 -12.14 2.79
C TYR A 29 4.28 -13.25 3.60
N PRO A 30 3.51 -14.15 2.96
CA PRO A 30 2.67 -15.12 3.66
C PRO A 30 3.46 -16.12 4.49
N ASP A 31 4.69 -16.46 4.08
CA ASP A 31 5.56 -17.38 4.78
C ASP A 31 6.11 -16.81 6.10
N GLU A 32 6.16 -15.48 6.21
CA GLU A 32 6.75 -14.75 7.34
C GLU A 32 5.68 -14.08 8.23
N GLU A 33 4.40 -14.20 7.86
CA GLU A 33 3.28 -13.42 8.43
C GLU A 33 3.55 -11.90 8.51
N GLU A 34 4.42 -11.42 7.60
CA GLU A 34 4.95 -10.05 7.58
C GLU A 34 4.28 -9.24 6.46
N TYR A 35 4.12 -7.94 6.69
CA TYR A 35 3.76 -6.99 5.66
C TYR A 35 4.82 -5.89 5.57
N VAL A 36 5.24 -5.57 4.35
CA VAL A 36 6.19 -4.49 4.11
C VAL A 36 5.49 -3.36 3.39
N PHE A 37 5.54 -2.18 4.01
CA PHE A 37 4.99 -0.95 3.47
C PHE A 37 6.12 -0.14 2.84
N TYR A 38 6.00 0.15 1.56
CA TYR A 38 6.91 1.01 0.83
C TYR A 38 6.28 2.37 0.61
N ALA A 39 7.02 3.44 0.91
CA ALA A 39 6.71 4.79 0.50
C ALA A 39 7.67 5.21 -0.61
N TYR A 40 7.17 5.93 -1.61
CA TYR A 40 7.96 6.39 -2.76
C TYR A 40 7.98 7.94 -2.81
N PRO A 41 8.80 8.62 -1.99
CA PRO A 41 8.69 10.07 -1.78
C PRO A 41 8.98 10.91 -3.04
N ARG A 42 9.82 10.39 -3.94
CA ARG A 42 10.22 11.04 -5.19
C ARG A 42 9.33 10.64 -6.36
N TRP A 43 8.43 9.68 -6.18
CA TRP A 43 7.56 9.22 -7.24
C TRP A 43 6.40 10.19 -7.45
N ARG A 44 6.26 10.68 -8.68
CA ARG A 44 5.24 11.67 -9.07
C ARG A 44 4.39 11.20 -10.26
N ARG A 45 4.69 10.03 -10.82
CA ARG A 45 3.95 9.44 -11.95
C ARG A 45 2.76 8.62 -11.44
N ASP A 46 1.99 8.05 -12.35
CA ASP A 46 0.89 7.13 -12.04
C ASP A 46 1.37 5.81 -11.42
N LEU A 47 0.45 5.08 -10.78
CA LEU A 47 0.74 3.80 -10.12
C LEU A 47 1.02 2.68 -11.13
N LEU A 48 0.42 2.73 -12.32
CA LEU A 48 0.63 1.71 -13.35
C LEU A 48 2.08 1.71 -13.84
N THR A 49 2.66 2.90 -14.03
CA THR A 49 4.07 3.04 -14.36
C THR A 49 4.96 2.52 -13.23
N LEU A 50 4.59 2.77 -11.96
CA LEU A 50 5.34 2.28 -10.80
C LEU A 50 5.37 0.75 -10.78
N LYS A 51 4.20 0.12 -10.89
CA LYS A 51 4.03 -1.34 -11.01
C LYS A 51 4.85 -1.92 -12.16
N THR A 52 4.76 -1.32 -13.35
CA THR A 52 5.48 -1.79 -14.54
C THR A 52 7.01 -1.76 -14.36
N ILE A 53 7.53 -0.76 -13.64
CA ILE A 53 8.96 -0.64 -13.35
C ILE A 53 9.42 -1.76 -12.41
N PHE A 54 8.64 -2.06 -11.37
CA PHE A 54 8.92 -3.16 -10.45
C PHE A 54 8.88 -4.53 -11.16
N GLU A 55 7.84 -4.79 -11.96
CA GLU A 55 7.70 -6.04 -12.73
C GLU A 55 8.87 -6.28 -13.70
N ARG A 56 9.44 -5.20 -14.25
CA ARG A 56 10.55 -5.28 -15.22
C ARG A 56 11.93 -5.29 -14.57
N SER A 57 12.03 -5.14 -13.25
CA SER A 57 13.30 -5.04 -12.51
C SER A 57 14.28 -3.98 -13.06
N GLN A 58 13.76 -2.91 -13.68
CA GLN A 58 14.59 -1.83 -14.24
C GLN A 58 14.50 -0.61 -13.35
N ASN A 59 15.63 0.06 -13.04
CA ASN A 59 15.65 1.37 -12.38
C ASN A 59 14.62 1.51 -11.24
N GLN A 60 14.71 0.63 -10.24
CA GLN A 60 13.78 0.65 -9.12
C GLN A 60 13.74 2.04 -8.48
N PRO A 61 12.56 2.63 -8.29
CA PRO A 61 12.45 3.97 -7.74
C PRO A 61 12.85 3.96 -6.27
N ASP A 62 13.47 5.05 -5.83
CA ASP A 62 13.82 5.25 -4.43
C ASP A 62 12.58 5.05 -3.54
N ALA A 63 12.66 4.06 -2.65
CA ALA A 63 11.62 3.71 -1.70
C ALA A 63 12.18 3.71 -0.27
N VAL A 64 11.32 4.04 0.69
CA VAL A 64 11.56 3.81 2.12
C VAL A 64 10.58 2.74 2.56
N SER A 65 11.08 1.68 3.20
CA SER A 65 10.24 0.59 3.66
C SER A 65 10.12 0.55 5.19
N VAL A 66 8.98 0.07 5.66
CA VAL A 66 8.77 -0.33 7.05
C VAL A 66 8.10 -1.71 7.05
N SER A 67 8.74 -2.65 7.72
CA SER A 67 8.19 -3.96 8.04
C SER A 67 7.27 -3.87 9.25
N VAL A 68 6.09 -4.46 9.15
CA VAL A 68 5.13 -4.53 10.24
C VAL A 68 4.60 -5.95 10.35
N GLU A 69 4.79 -6.54 11.53
CA GLU A 69 4.24 -7.84 11.89
C GLU A 69 2.92 -7.66 12.66
N GLY A 70 2.05 -8.67 12.58
CA GLY A 70 0.87 -8.79 13.45
C GLY A 70 -0.43 -8.21 12.91
N GLU A 71 -1.43 -8.14 13.81
CA GLU A 71 -2.84 -7.99 13.46
C GLU A 71 -3.18 -6.64 12.80
N MET A 72 -2.46 -5.58 13.15
CA MET A 72 -2.68 -4.24 12.59
C MET A 72 -2.26 -4.15 11.11
N ALA A 73 -1.15 -4.81 10.74
CA ALA A 73 -0.67 -4.89 9.37
C ALA A 73 -1.62 -5.73 8.49
N LYS A 74 -2.07 -6.87 9.04
CA LYS A 74 -3.10 -7.70 8.44
C LYS A 74 -4.39 -6.93 8.24
N THR A 75 -4.82 -6.14 9.22
CA THR A 75 -6.02 -5.30 9.12
C THR A 75 -5.89 -4.29 7.99
N LEU A 76 -4.77 -3.56 7.89
CA LEU A 76 -4.55 -2.60 6.81
C LEU A 76 -4.46 -3.25 5.42
N PHE A 77 -3.84 -4.43 5.30
CA PHE A 77 -3.78 -5.16 4.04
C PHE A 77 -5.13 -5.74 3.63
N VAL A 78 -5.84 -6.40 4.57
CA VAL A 78 -7.22 -6.85 4.38
C VAL A 78 -8.08 -5.67 3.98
N GLN A 79 -7.87 -4.51 4.57
CA GLN A 79 -8.55 -3.30 4.17
C GLN A 79 -8.17 -2.80 2.80
N LEU A 80 -6.91 -2.73 2.40
CA LEU A 80 -6.54 -2.34 1.04
C LEU A 80 -7.09 -3.33 -0.01
N LYS A 81 -7.15 -4.61 0.35
CA LYS A 81 -7.78 -5.68 -0.42
C LYS A 81 -9.32 -5.55 -0.45
N ASP A 82 -9.93 -5.23 0.67
CA ASP A 82 -11.38 -5.15 0.88
C ASP A 82 -11.95 -3.76 0.55
N ARG A 83 -11.15 -2.68 0.42
CA ARG A 83 -11.53 -1.28 0.09
C ARG A 83 -12.04 -1.13 -1.36
N PHE A 84 -12.67 -2.18 -1.85
CA PHE A 84 -13.88 -2.07 -2.65
C PHE A 84 -15.15 -1.79 -1.78
N LEU A 85 -15.14 -1.97 -0.45
CA LEU A 85 -16.29 -1.73 0.46
C LEU A 85 -15.84 -1.32 1.89
N GLY A 86 -15.85 -0.01 2.21
CA GLY A 86 -16.09 0.48 3.58
C GLY A 86 -14.89 0.60 4.54
N LEU A 87 -13.98 1.56 4.31
CA LEU A 87 -12.90 1.89 5.27
C LEU A 87 -13.27 2.94 6.33
N ASP A 88 -14.51 3.41 6.32
CA ASP A 88 -15.01 4.50 7.15
C ASP A 88 -15.06 4.13 8.63
N GLU A 89 -15.20 2.84 8.95
CA GLU A 89 -15.35 2.36 10.32
C GLU A 89 -14.00 2.22 11.04
N LEU A 90 -12.91 1.89 10.33
CA LEU A 90 -11.60 1.69 10.98
C LEU A 90 -10.91 2.99 11.38
N ILE A 91 -11.10 4.08 10.60
CA ILE A 91 -10.50 5.37 10.95
C ILE A 91 -11.12 5.94 12.24
N LYS A 92 -12.38 5.59 12.55
CA LYS A 92 -13.02 5.96 13.82
C LYS A 92 -12.43 5.21 15.01
N ASP A 93 -12.08 3.94 14.84
CA ASP A 93 -11.56 3.11 15.93
C ASP A 93 -10.06 3.35 16.22
N LEU A 94 -9.30 3.84 15.24
CA LEU A 94 -7.89 4.18 15.42
C LEU A 94 -7.62 5.56 16.06
N GLY A 95 -8.67 6.34 16.36
CA GLY A 95 -8.56 7.55 17.17
C GLY A 95 -7.70 8.68 16.60
N VAL A 96 -7.49 8.72 15.28
CA VAL A 96 -6.76 9.81 14.62
C VAL A 96 -7.78 10.83 14.11
N GLY A 97 -8.02 11.86 14.93
CA GLY A 97 -8.83 13.03 14.59
C GLY A 97 -8.20 13.95 13.56
#